data_AF-A0A535ZWX9-F1
#
_entry.id   AF-A0A535ZWX9-F1
#
_cell.length_a   1.000
_cell.length_b   1.000
_cell.length_c   1.000
_cell.angle_alpha   90.00
_cell.angle_beta   90.00
_cell.angle_gamma   90.00
#
_symmetry.space_group_name_H-M   'P 1'
#
loop_
_entity.id
_entity.type
_entity.pdbx_description
1 polymer ?
#
loop_
_entity_poly.entity_id
_entity_poly.type
_entity_poly.pdbx_seq_one_letter_code
_entity_poly.pdbx_strand_id
1 'polypeptide(L)'
;MEPGLYLTFFTEGEPFDRELPPVGPLEHVLVRDRQLIADRKDGQTDLFGIGERWAEAERELRRATGKEPGGATRPDLRIGAPEGVYLRFVSIGGAAEHDAIPEFGPYAVVVVGRRGVEADGDPLATRTGSDQNLWELT
;
A
#
# COMPACT_ATOMS: atom_id res chain seq x y z
N MET A 1 12.67 13.08 -6.28
CA MET A 1 11.38 12.40 -6.44
C MET A 1 10.31 13.46 -6.49
N GLU A 2 9.25 13.24 -7.27
CA GLU A 2 8.11 14.15 -7.30
C GLU A 2 7.29 13.97 -6.01
N PRO A 3 6.53 15.01 -5.57
CA PRO A 3 5.67 14.87 -4.39
C PRO A 3 4.55 13.85 -4.64
N GLY A 4 4.36 12.95 -3.68
CA GLY A 4 3.36 11.89 -3.70
C GLY A 4 3.85 10.58 -3.07
N LEU A 5 2.91 9.66 -2.90
CA LEU A 5 3.15 8.32 -2.39
C LEU A 5 3.75 7.43 -3.49
N TYR A 6 4.71 6.60 -3.12
CA TYR A 6 5.32 5.59 -3.96
C TYR A 6 5.12 4.21 -3.35
N LEU A 7 4.60 3.27 -4.15
CA LEU A 7 4.30 1.90 -3.75
C LEU A 7 5.33 0.93 -4.32
N THR A 8 5.97 0.17 -3.44
CA THR A 8 6.91 -0.89 -3.82
C THR A 8 6.31 -2.23 -3.42
N PHE A 9 6.14 -3.14 -4.38
CA PHE A 9 5.65 -4.50 -4.12
C PHE A 9 6.83 -5.45 -3.92
N PHE A 10 6.76 -6.28 -2.88
CA PHE A 10 7.81 -7.21 -2.54
C PHE A 10 7.27 -8.47 -1.85
N THR A 11 8.15 -9.42 -1.60
CA THR A 11 7.88 -10.61 -0.79
C THR A 11 8.80 -10.56 0.42
N GLU A 12 8.25 -10.63 1.61
CA GLU A 12 9.02 -10.72 2.84
C GLU A 12 10.04 -11.89 2.80
N GLY A 13 11.30 -11.60 3.12
CA GLY A 13 12.40 -12.57 3.11
C GLY A 13 13.15 -12.68 1.78
N GLU A 14 12.66 -12.07 0.70
CA GLU A 14 13.43 -11.93 -0.54
C GLU A 14 14.40 -10.73 -0.45
N PRO A 15 15.53 -10.77 -1.16
CA PRO A 15 16.47 -9.65 -1.16
C PRO A 15 15.91 -8.42 -1.88
N PHE A 16 16.39 -7.23 -1.49
CA PHE A 16 15.93 -5.93 -2.03
C PHE A 16 16.04 -5.80 -3.56
N ASP A 17 16.95 -6.52 -4.22
CA ASP A 17 17.10 -6.49 -5.68
C ASP A 17 15.97 -7.25 -6.42
N ARG A 18 15.16 -8.04 -5.71
CA ARG A 18 13.97 -8.74 -6.21
C ARG A 18 12.67 -7.95 -6.05
N GLU A 19 12.73 -6.85 -5.32
CA GLU A 19 11.59 -5.95 -5.18
C GLU A 19 11.24 -5.30 -6.52
N LEU A 20 9.95 -5.10 -6.75
CA LEU A 20 9.50 -4.35 -7.90
C LEU A 20 9.85 -2.88 -7.71
N PRO A 21 10.23 -2.15 -8.77
CA PRO A 21 10.47 -0.72 -8.64
C PRO A 21 9.22 0.00 -8.12
N PRO A 22 9.40 1.15 -7.46
CA PRO A 22 8.29 1.93 -6.91
C PRO A 22 7.35 2.43 -8.00
N VAL A 23 6.04 2.36 -7.74
CA VAL A 23 4.95 2.89 -8.57
C VAL A 23 4.41 4.16 -7.93
N GLY A 24 4.41 5.26 -8.67
CA GLY A 24 3.95 6.58 -8.22
C GLY A 24 4.45 7.69 -9.15
N PRO A 25 4.21 8.97 -8.82
CA PRO A 25 3.56 9.44 -7.59
C PRO A 25 2.06 9.15 -7.54
N LEU A 26 1.55 8.77 -6.37
CA LEU A 26 0.12 8.60 -6.07
C LEU A 26 -0.31 9.66 -5.05
N GLU A 27 -1.57 10.05 -5.07
CA GLU A 27 -2.12 11.00 -4.09
C GLU A 27 -2.62 10.29 -2.84
N HIS A 28 -3.42 9.24 -3.04
CA HIS A 28 -4.08 8.51 -1.97
C HIS A 28 -3.98 7.01 -2.23
N VAL A 29 -3.79 6.26 -1.15
CA VAL A 29 -3.78 4.80 -1.16
C VAL A 29 -4.68 4.31 -0.04
N LEU A 30 -5.69 3.51 -0.39
CA LEU A 30 -6.55 2.80 0.54
C LEU A 30 -6.25 1.30 0.44
N VAL A 31 -5.86 0.70 1.55
CA VAL A 31 -5.66 -0.75 1.66
C VAL A 31 -6.80 -1.34 2.50
N ARG A 32 -7.51 -2.31 1.93
CA ARG A 32 -8.54 -3.09 2.62
C ARG A 32 -8.29 -4.58 2.39
N ASP A 33 -9.13 -5.43 2.98
CA ASP A 33 -8.99 -6.86 2.75
C ASP A 33 -9.03 -7.19 1.25
N ARG A 34 -7.99 -7.91 0.80
CA ARG A 34 -7.73 -8.32 -0.58
C ARG A 34 -7.84 -7.23 -1.66
N GLN A 35 -7.81 -5.95 -1.29
CA GLN A 35 -7.99 -4.88 -2.25
C GLN A 35 -7.16 -3.64 -1.91
N LEU A 36 -6.55 -3.11 -2.96
CA LEU A 36 -5.84 -1.86 -2.96
C LEU A 36 -6.62 -0.87 -3.83
N ILE A 37 -6.76 0.38 -3.40
CA ILE A 37 -7.25 1.47 -4.24
C ILE A 37 -6.19 2.56 -4.18
N ALA A 38 -5.81 3.08 -5.35
CA ALA A 38 -4.78 4.09 -5.47
C ALA A 38 -5.22 5.15 -6.48
N ASP A 39 -5.16 6.41 -6.06
CA ASP A 39 -5.47 7.56 -6.90
C ASP A 39 -4.18 8.15 -7.45
N ARG A 40 -4.14 8.33 -8.77
CA ARG A 40 -3.02 8.99 -9.46
C ARG A 40 -3.27 10.49 -9.53
N LYS A 41 -2.20 11.27 -9.34
CA LYS A 41 -2.20 12.73 -9.31
C LYS A 41 -2.85 13.41 -10.51
N ASP A 42 -2.75 12.81 -11.70
CA ASP A 42 -3.10 13.53 -12.93
C ASP A 42 -4.23 12.90 -13.76
N GLY A 43 -4.92 11.87 -13.27
CA GLY A 43 -5.90 11.11 -14.07
C GLY A 43 -5.31 10.53 -15.39
N GLN A 44 -3.99 10.66 -15.58
CA GLN A 44 -3.27 10.28 -16.77
C GLN A 44 -3.04 8.78 -16.77
N THR A 45 -3.36 8.19 -17.92
CA THR A 45 -2.86 6.88 -18.30
C THR A 45 -1.45 7.10 -18.84
N ASP A 46 -0.43 6.73 -18.07
CA ASP A 46 0.93 6.71 -18.61
C ASP A 46 0.99 5.81 -19.83
N LEU A 47 1.54 6.34 -20.91
CA LEU A 47 2.05 5.52 -22.01
C LEU A 47 3.25 4.74 -21.46
N PHE A 48 3.06 3.43 -21.24
CA PHE A 48 4.11 2.53 -20.80
C PHE A 48 5.30 2.46 -21.78
N GLY A 49 6.48 2.17 -21.22
CA GLY A 49 7.76 2.00 -21.92
C GLY A 49 8.69 3.17 -21.58
N ILE A 50 9.76 2.99 -20.81
CA ILE A 50 11.02 2.39 -21.29
C ILE A 50 11.60 1.49 -20.19
N GLY A 51 11.39 0.17 -20.29
CA GLY A 51 12.08 -0.84 -19.47
C GLY A 51 11.14 -1.92 -18.92
N GLU A 52 11.47 -3.21 -19.13
CA GLU A 52 10.74 -4.35 -18.54
C GLU A 52 10.62 -4.23 -17.00
N ARG A 53 11.57 -3.54 -16.38
CA ARG A 53 11.71 -3.43 -14.91
C ARG A 53 10.47 -2.88 -14.20
N TRP A 54 9.77 -1.90 -14.78
CA TRP A 54 8.62 -1.25 -14.12
C TRP A 54 7.26 -1.75 -14.60
N ALA A 55 7.21 -2.41 -15.76
CA ALA A 55 5.97 -2.99 -16.29
C ALA A 55 5.39 -4.06 -15.37
N GLU A 56 6.24 -4.81 -14.66
CA GLU A 56 5.81 -5.79 -13.66
C GLU A 56 5.17 -5.10 -12.44
N ALA A 57 5.76 -4.02 -11.94
CA ALA A 57 5.25 -3.26 -10.79
C ALA A 57 3.87 -2.65 -11.07
N GLU A 58 3.68 -2.08 -12.25
CA GLU A 58 2.37 -1.58 -12.64
C GLU A 58 1.35 -2.72 -12.74
N ARG A 59 1.73 -3.82 -13.38
CA ARG A 59 0.84 -4.98 -13.52
C ARG A 59 0.39 -5.46 -12.16
N GLU A 60 1.31 -5.48 -11.20
CA GLU A 60 1.04 -5.82 -9.82
C GLU A 60 0.05 -4.87 -9.16
N LEU A 61 0.22 -3.56 -9.32
CA LEU A 61 -0.74 -2.55 -8.88
C LEU A 61 -2.12 -2.74 -9.53
N ARG A 62 -2.17 -3.03 -10.82
CA ARG A 62 -3.42 -3.29 -11.55
C ARG A 62 -4.13 -4.55 -11.06
N ARG A 63 -3.39 -5.61 -10.76
CA ARG A 63 -3.96 -6.83 -10.16
C ARG A 63 -4.47 -6.57 -8.74
N ALA A 64 -3.71 -5.84 -7.93
CA ALA A 64 -4.08 -5.46 -6.56
C ALA A 64 -5.31 -4.53 -6.51
N THR A 65 -5.49 -3.69 -7.54
CA THR A 65 -6.65 -2.78 -7.71
C THR A 65 -7.82 -3.41 -8.46
N GLY A 66 -7.72 -4.68 -8.87
CA GLY A 66 -8.77 -5.39 -9.61
C GLY A 66 -8.94 -4.93 -11.07
N LYS A 67 -8.03 -4.10 -11.59
CA LYS A 67 -7.97 -3.69 -12.99
C LYS A 67 -7.45 -4.81 -13.90
N GLU A 68 -6.72 -5.77 -13.35
CA GLU A 68 -6.30 -7.01 -14.02
C GLU A 68 -6.66 -8.25 -13.18
N PRO A 69 -7.00 -9.40 -13.82
CA PRO A 69 -7.29 -10.64 -13.10
C PRO A 69 -6.02 -11.26 -12.49
N GLY A 70 -6.22 -12.10 -11.46
CA GLY A 70 -5.16 -12.93 -10.86
C GLY A 70 -4.67 -12.50 -9.48
N GLY A 71 -5.08 -11.31 -8.99
CA GLY A 71 -4.63 -10.79 -7.69
C GLY A 71 -3.13 -10.50 -7.62
N ALA A 72 -2.68 -9.83 -6.56
CA ALA A 72 -1.26 -9.59 -6.36
C ALA A 72 -0.51 -10.92 -6.12
N THR A 73 0.59 -11.10 -6.83
CA THR A 73 1.60 -12.15 -6.67
C THR A 73 2.60 -11.86 -5.54
N ARG A 74 2.92 -10.58 -5.30
CA ARG A 74 3.76 -10.08 -4.22
C ARG A 74 2.84 -9.55 -3.11
N PRO A 75 2.80 -10.23 -1.96
CA PRO A 75 1.78 -9.99 -0.94
C PRO A 75 2.07 -8.77 -0.06
N ASP A 76 3.31 -8.28 -0.05
CA ASP A 76 3.74 -7.20 0.83
C ASP A 76 3.91 -5.88 0.05
N LEU A 77 3.52 -4.79 0.69
CA LEU A 77 3.50 -3.45 0.13
C LEU A 77 4.31 -2.51 1.01
N ARG A 78 5.23 -1.76 0.41
CA ARG A 78 5.94 -0.67 1.08
C ARG A 78 5.51 0.65 0.47
N ILE A 79 5.12 1.59 1.33
CA ILE A 79 4.67 2.93 0.99
C ILE A 79 5.71 3.90 1.52
N GLY A 80 6.21 4.78 0.64
CA GLY A 80 7.10 5.87 1.01
C GLY A 80 6.71 7.16 0.32
N ALA A 81 7.08 8.29 0.91
CA ALA A 81 6.91 9.60 0.29
C ALA A 81 8.05 10.54 0.72
N PRO A 82 8.55 11.41 -0.16
CA PRO A 82 9.56 12.41 0.20
C PRO A 82 9.15 13.32 1.36
N GLU A 83 7.86 13.64 1.43
CA GLU A 83 7.22 14.47 2.47
C GLU A 83 6.79 13.69 3.72
N GLY A 84 6.99 12.37 3.74
CA GLY A 84 6.51 11.48 4.79
C GLY A 84 5.12 10.91 4.50
N VAL A 85 4.86 9.73 5.04
CA VAL A 85 3.60 9.01 4.89
C VAL A 85 2.73 9.28 6.10
N TYR A 86 1.53 9.79 5.85
CA TYR A 86 0.46 9.91 6.82
C TYR A 86 -0.56 8.80 6.58
N LEU A 87 -1.03 8.15 7.64
CA LEU A 87 -2.01 7.09 7.53
C LEU A 87 -3.06 7.19 8.63
N ARG A 88 -4.23 6.61 8.35
CA ARG A 88 -5.29 6.43 9.33
C ARG A 88 -5.94 5.07 9.10
N PHE A 89 -6.36 4.44 10.18
CA PHE A 89 -7.20 3.25 10.10
C PHE A 89 -8.66 3.70 10.03
N VAL A 90 -9.46 3.04 9.22
CA VAL A 90 -10.89 3.37 9.05
C VAL A 90 -11.73 2.11 9.15
N SER A 91 -12.86 2.20 9.86
CA SER A 91 -13.89 1.16 9.88
C SER A 91 -15.00 1.56 8.91
N ILE A 92 -15.38 0.66 8.00
CA ILE A 92 -16.41 0.91 6.99
C ILE A 92 -17.64 0.06 7.34
N GLY A 93 -18.81 0.69 7.51
CA GLY A 93 -20.08 -0.03 7.74
C GLY A 93 -20.41 -0.45 9.17
N GLY A 94 -19.68 0.05 10.18
CA GLY A 94 -20.01 -0.11 11.61
C GLY A 94 -20.51 1.21 12.23
N ALA A 95 -21.20 1.14 13.37
CA ALA A 95 -21.68 2.33 14.12
C ALA A 95 -20.56 3.29 14.58
N ALA A 96 -19.29 2.89 14.42
CA ALA A 96 -18.09 3.67 14.70
C ALA A 96 -17.61 4.54 13.52
N GLU A 97 -18.41 4.72 12.45
CA GLU A 97 -18.13 5.72 11.40
C GLU A 97 -17.99 7.17 11.93
N HIS A 98 -18.25 7.41 13.22
CA HIS A 98 -18.25 8.72 13.84
C HIS A 98 -17.06 9.09 14.73
N ASP A 99 -16.22 8.14 15.16
CA ASP A 99 -15.04 8.49 15.95
C ASP A 99 -13.85 8.78 15.01
N ALA A 100 -13.37 10.02 15.04
CA ALA A 100 -12.21 10.44 14.24
C ALA A 100 -10.97 9.66 14.70
N ILE A 101 -10.63 8.58 14.00
CA ILE A 101 -9.34 7.91 14.20
C ILE A 101 -8.26 8.92 13.80
N PRO A 102 -7.35 9.29 14.73
CA PRO A 102 -6.34 10.29 14.47
C PRO A 102 -5.43 9.83 13.32
N GLU A 103 -5.00 10.80 12.52
CA GLU A 103 -3.96 10.58 11.53
C GLU A 103 -2.62 10.36 12.23
N PHE A 104 -1.88 9.36 11.79
CA PHE A 104 -0.56 9.00 12.29
C PHE A 104 0.50 9.36 11.27
N GLY A 105 1.64 9.86 11.75
CA GLY A 105 2.80 10.23 10.94
C GLY A 105 3.33 11.63 11.27
N PRO A 106 4.25 12.15 10.44
CA PRO A 106 4.78 11.53 9.23
C PRO A 106 5.71 10.36 9.54
N TYR A 107 5.59 9.28 8.78
CA TYR A 107 6.53 8.16 8.78
C TYR A 107 7.42 8.20 7.54
N ALA A 108 8.66 7.71 7.65
CA ALA A 108 9.51 7.59 6.46
C ALA A 108 9.02 6.45 5.55
N VAL A 109 8.62 5.33 6.15
CA VAL A 109 8.14 4.14 5.45
C VAL A 109 7.00 3.49 6.22
N VAL A 110 5.96 3.09 5.49
CA VAL A 110 4.89 2.22 6.00
C VAL A 110 4.91 0.91 5.23
N VAL A 111 4.90 -0.22 5.94
CA VAL A 111 4.81 -1.55 5.36
C VAL A 111 3.46 -2.15 5.70
N VAL A 112 2.72 -2.58 4.68
CA VAL A 112 1.52 -3.39 4.83
C VAL A 112 1.85 -4.79 4.35
N GLY A 113 1.97 -5.72 5.28
CA GLY A 113 2.32 -7.10 5.00
C GLY A 113 1.26 -8.08 5.44
N ARG A 114 1.60 -9.37 5.37
CA ARG A 114 0.72 -10.45 5.82
C ARG A 114 0.41 -10.41 7.33
N ARG A 115 1.34 -9.91 8.14
CA ARG A 115 1.24 -9.98 9.61
C ARG A 115 0.64 -8.73 10.24
N GLY A 116 0.71 -7.59 9.55
CA GLY A 116 0.48 -6.31 10.18
C GLY A 116 0.68 -5.12 9.25
N VAL A 117 0.45 -3.95 9.84
CA VAL A 117 0.95 -2.67 9.36
C VAL A 117 2.06 -2.23 10.30
N GLU A 118 3.21 -1.91 9.74
CA GLU A 118 4.37 -1.37 10.46
C GLU A 118 4.74 -0.02 9.87
N ALA A 119 5.25 0.89 10.71
CA ALA A 119 5.78 2.16 10.25
C ALA A 119 7.14 2.43 10.91
N ASP A 120 8.14 2.71 10.09
CA ASP A 120 9.54 2.90 10.52
C ASP A 120 10.12 1.76 11.37
N GLY A 121 9.53 0.56 11.25
CA GLY A 121 9.89 -0.65 12.03
C GLY A 121 9.04 -0.87 13.27
N ASP A 122 8.19 0.07 13.65
CA ASP A 122 7.27 -0.05 14.77
C ASP A 122 5.91 -0.63 14.32
N PRO A 123 5.37 -1.67 14.99
CA PRO A 123 4.07 -2.22 14.66
C PRO A 123 2.96 -1.23 15.03
N LEU A 124 2.11 -0.89 14.06
CA LEU A 124 0.93 -0.04 14.26
C LEU A 124 -0.36 -0.84 14.37
N ALA A 125 -0.45 -1.94 13.61
CA ALA A 125 -1.59 -2.82 13.64
C ALA A 125 -1.19 -4.26 13.32
N THR A 126 -1.90 -5.22 13.90
CA THR A 126 -1.76 -6.64 13.58
C THR A 126 -3.04 -7.16 12.95
N ARG A 127 -2.92 -8.17 12.06
CA ARG A 127 -4.10 -8.84 11.52
C ARG A 127 -4.64 -9.85 12.54
N THR A 128 -5.92 -9.75 12.85
CA THR A 128 -6.62 -10.64 13.77
C THR A 128 -7.92 -11.20 13.18
N GLY A 129 -8.55 -12.12 13.90
CA GLY A 129 -9.73 -12.89 13.43
C GLY A 129 -9.35 -14.15 12.65
N SER A 130 -10.30 -15.10 12.56
CA SER A 130 -10.09 -16.40 11.87
C SER A 130 -9.70 -16.23 10.39
N ASP A 131 -10.14 -15.13 9.79
CA ASP A 131 -9.96 -14.84 8.38
C ASP A 131 -8.88 -13.77 8.12
N GLN A 132 -8.24 -13.23 9.18
CA GLN A 132 -7.23 -12.17 9.10
C GLN A 132 -7.72 -10.84 8.46
N ASN A 133 -9.03 -10.60 8.53
CA ASN A 133 -9.69 -9.44 7.91
C ASN A 133 -9.83 -8.24 8.86
N LEU A 134 -9.48 -8.41 10.14
CA LEU A 134 -9.59 -7.37 11.16
C LEU A 134 -8.20 -6.83 11.49
N TRP A 135 -8.10 -5.51 11.66
CA TRP A 135 -6.90 -4.85 12.19
C TRP A 135 -7.10 -4.57 13.67
N GLU A 136 -6.19 -5.08 14.51
CA GLU A 136 -6.08 -4.69 15.91
C GLU A 136 -4.92 -3.70 16.04
N LEU A 137 -5.25 -2.48 16.47
CA LEU A 137 -4.26 -1.41 16.71
C LEU A 137 -3.42 -1.77 17.93
N THR A 138 -2.12 -1.47 17.86
CA THR A 138 -1.16 -1.72 18.96
C THR A 138 -1.04 -0.51 19.90
#